data_AF-A0A7X7TYH4-F1
#
_entry.id   AF-A0A7X7TYH4-F1
#
_cell.length_a   1.000
_cell.length_b   1.000
_cell.length_c   1.000
_cell.angle_alpha   90.00
_cell.angle_beta   90.00
_cell.angle_gamma   90.00
#
_symmetry.space_group_name_H-M   'P 1'
#
loop_
_entity.id
_entity.type
_entity.pdbx_description
1 polymer ?
#
loop_
_entity_poly.entity_id
_entity_poly.type
_entity_poly.pdbx_seq_one_letter_code
_entity_poly.pdbx_strand_id
1 'polypeptide(L)' 'MIEEERPSAPNGVSPFEQIRCTNAAGAEYGSSRDFAQVLGYSDYRNFGQVILKARAACSNSGKRIEDHFVEITEMVPS' A
#
# COMPACT_ATOMS: atom_id res chain seq x y z
N MET A 1 -30.41 -8.48 -11.08
CA MET A 1 -28.96 -8.59 -10.80
C MET A 1 -28.41 -7.19 -10.96
N ILE A 2 -28.13 -6.52 -9.86
CA ILE A 2 -27.48 -5.20 -9.88
C ILE A 2 -25.98 -5.47 -9.88
N GLU A 3 -25.34 -5.30 -11.03
CA GLU A 3 -23.89 -5.26 -11.12
C GLU A 3 -23.44 -3.98 -10.40
N GLU A 4 -22.80 -4.16 -9.25
CA GLU A 4 -22.16 -3.10 -8.47
C GLU A 4 -21.06 -2.49 -9.35
N GLU A 5 -21.39 -1.40 -10.06
CA GLU A 5 -20.43 -0.63 -10.82
C GLU A 5 -19.45 0.03 -9.83
N ARG A 6 -18.39 -0.70 -9.51
CA ARG A 6 -17.25 -0.18 -8.76
C ARG A 6 -16.69 0.98 -9.58
N PRO A 7 -16.52 2.19 -9.00
CA PRO A 7 -16.04 3.33 -9.75
C PRO A 7 -14.66 3.01 -10.34
N SER A 8 -14.63 2.76 -11.65
CA SER A 8 -13.41 2.58 -12.41
C SER A 8 -12.72 3.94 -12.50
N ALA A 9 -11.48 3.98 -12.02
CA ALA A 9 -10.69 5.21 -11.99
C ALA A 9 -10.62 5.85 -13.40
N PRO A 10 -10.54 7.19 -13.49
CA PRO A 10 -10.86 7.96 -14.70
C PRO A 10 -9.90 7.79 -15.90
N ASN A 11 -9.12 6.72 -15.99
CA ASN A 11 -8.29 6.37 -17.15
C ASN A 11 -7.99 4.85 -17.27
N GLY A 12 -8.75 3.96 -16.61
CA GLY A 12 -8.48 2.52 -16.59
C GLY A 12 -7.25 2.12 -15.75
N VAL A 13 -6.51 3.09 -15.23
CA VAL A 13 -5.38 2.91 -14.31
C VAL A 13 -5.92 2.79 -12.89
N SER A 14 -5.63 1.66 -12.24
CA SER A 14 -6.03 1.40 -10.87
C SER A 14 -5.47 2.49 -9.92
N PRO A 15 -6.20 2.89 -8.86
CA PRO A 15 -5.65 3.78 -7.84
C PRO A 15 -4.31 3.30 -7.26
N PHE A 16 -4.07 1.98 -7.25
CA PHE A 16 -2.81 1.37 -6.83
C PHE A 16 -1.67 1.56 -7.83
N GLU A 17 -1.98 1.67 -9.12
CA GLU A 17 -0.97 1.96 -10.15
C GLU A 17 -0.54 3.42 -10.12
N GLN A 18 -1.41 4.33 -9.68
CA GLN A 18 -1.09 5.75 -9.54
C GLN A 18 -0.07 6.03 -8.43
N ILE A 19 -0.03 5.18 -7.40
CA ILE A 19 0.89 5.30 -6.25
C ILE A 19 2.11 4.38 -6.37
N ARG A 20 2.30 3.76 -7.54
CA ARG A 20 3.45 2.89 -7.80
C ARG A 20 4.70 3.74 -7.97
N CYS A 21 5.76 3.41 -7.25
CA CYS A 21 7.09 4.00 -7.41
C CYS A 21 8.09 2.93 -7.89
N THR A 22 9.15 3.38 -8.55
CA THR A 22 10.24 2.50 -9.01
C THR A 22 11.57 3.07 -8.51
N ASN A 23 12.43 2.22 -7.98
CA ASN A 23 13.76 2.63 -7.52
C ASN A 23 14.79 2.61 -8.66
N ALA A 24 16.01 3.09 -8.41
CA ALA A 24 17.09 3.11 -9.41
C ALA A 24 17.50 1.71 -9.92
N ALA A 25 17.16 0.65 -9.18
CA ALA A 25 17.39 -0.74 -9.57
C ALA A 25 16.23 -1.34 -10.39
N GLY A 26 15.18 -0.56 -10.68
CA GLY A 26 14.01 -1.02 -11.44
C GLY A 26 12.99 -1.81 -10.63
N ALA A 27 13.14 -1.89 -9.31
CA ALA A 27 12.18 -2.58 -8.44
C ALA A 27 11.04 -1.63 -8.03
N GLU A 28 9.82 -2.17 -8.04
CA GLU A 28 8.60 -1.45 -7.67
C GLU A 28 8.44 -1.41 -6.15
N TYR A 29 8.07 -0.24 -5.62
CA TYR A 29 7.75 -0.02 -4.21
C TYR A 29 6.61 1.00 -4.08
N GLY A 30 6.04 1.14 -2.89
CA GLY A 30 5.03 2.14 -2.61
C GLY A 30 5.05 2.57 -1.15
N SER A 31 4.62 3.80 -0.86
CA SER A 31 4.50 4.28 0.52
C SER A 31 3.26 3.70 1.19
N SER A 32 3.42 3.23 2.43
CA SER A 32 2.29 2.80 3.25
C SER A 32 1.26 3.92 3.45
N ARG A 33 1.67 5.19 3.40
CA ARG A 33 0.77 6.35 3.52
C ARG A 33 -0.12 6.49 2.29
N ASP A 34 0.44 6.32 1.11
CA ASP A 34 -0.32 6.37 -0.15
C ASP A 34 -1.33 5.23 -0.20
N PHE A 35 -0.94 4.03 0.24
CA PHE A 35 -1.87 2.91 0.39
C PHE A 35 -3.01 3.23 1.37
N ALA A 36 -2.71 3.87 2.50
CA ALA A 36 -3.74 4.28 3.47
C ALA A 36 -4.74 5.26 2.83
N GLN A 37 -4.26 6.25 2.07
CA GLN A 37 -5.10 7.22 1.37
C GLN A 37 -5.96 6.56 0.29
N VAL A 38 -5.37 5.71 -0.56
CA VAL A 38 -6.08 4.97 -1.61
C VAL A 38 -7.16 4.06 -1.03
N LEU A 39 -6.90 3.47 0.14
CA LEU A 39 -7.86 2.62 0.85
C LEU A 39 -8.86 3.41 1.71
N GLY A 40 -8.82 4.74 1.70
CA GLY A 40 -9.80 5.60 2.37
C GLY A 40 -9.59 5.77 3.87
N TYR A 41 -8.41 5.45 4.41
CA TYR A 41 -8.11 5.67 5.82
C TYR A 41 -7.83 7.15 6.08
N SER A 42 -8.72 7.81 6.83
CA SER A 42 -8.57 9.22 7.24
C SER A 42 -7.46 9.42 8.29
N ASP A 43 -7.14 8.37 9.06
CA ASP A 43 -6.06 8.38 10.05
C ASP A 43 -5.14 7.18 9.81
N TYR A 44 -3.86 7.46 9.57
CA TYR A 44 -2.84 6.44 9.32
C TYR A 44 -2.68 5.47 10.50
N ARG A 45 -3.00 5.86 11.73
CA ARG A 45 -2.96 4.98 12.91
C ARG A 45 -3.92 3.79 12.76
N ASN A 46 -5.06 4.01 12.12
CA ASN A 46 -6.04 2.95 11.84
C ASN A 46 -5.52 1.99 10.76
N PHE A 47 -4.67 2.49 9.86
CA PHE A 47 -4.03 1.67 8.83
C PHE A 47 -2.95 0.73 9.39
N GLY A 48 -2.42 1.00 10.59
CA GLY A 48 -1.43 0.14 11.25
C GLY A 48 -1.87 -1.32 11.35
N GLN A 49 -3.16 -1.60 11.59
CA GLN A 49 -3.68 -2.96 11.65
C GLN A 49 -3.64 -3.69 10.30
N VAL A 50 -3.79 -2.94 9.19
CA VAL A 50 -3.66 -3.50 7.84
C VAL A 50 -2.21 -3.85 7.56
N ILE A 51 -1.27 -2.98 7.94
CA ILE A 51 0.17 -3.24 7.80
C ILE A 51 0.57 -4.51 8.57
N LEU A 52 0.10 -4.66 9.82
CA LEU A 52 0.37 -5.86 10.61
C LEU A 52 -0.15 -7.14 9.94
N LYS A 53 -1.37 -7.10 9.39
CA LYS A 53 -1.94 -8.23 8.64
C LYS A 53 -1.15 -8.53 7.37
N ALA A 54 -0.71 -7.51 6.65
CA ALA A 54 0.12 -7.68 5.46
C ALA A 54 1.49 -8.31 5.78
N ARG A 55 2.13 -7.88 6.87
CA ARG A 55 3.36 -8.49 7.41
C ARG A 55 3.15 -9.96 7.77
N ALA A 56 2.05 -10.28 8.47
CA ALA A 56 1.71 -11.66 8.82
C ALA A 56 1.45 -12.53 7.59
N ALA A 57 0.73 -12.03 6.58
CA ALA A 57 0.49 -12.74 5.33
C ALA A 57 1.79 -13.00 4.55
N CYS A 58 2.70 -12.02 4.53
CA CYS A 58 4.04 -12.15 3.93
C CYS A 58 4.84 -13.26 4.62
N SER A 59 4.88 -13.26 5.95
CA SER A 59 5.52 -14.31 6.75
C SER A 59 4.91 -15.69 6.51
N ASN A 60 3.58 -15.78 6.45
CA ASN A 60 2.87 -17.03 6.18
C ASN A 60 3.14 -17.57 4.77
N SER A 61 3.53 -16.70 3.84
CA SER A 61 3.95 -17.07 2.48
C SER A 61 5.41 -17.54 2.41
N GLY A 62 6.08 -17.69 3.57
CA GLY A 62 7.48 -18.10 3.67
C GLY A 62 8.48 -17.01 3.26
N LYS A 63 8.03 -15.75 3.16
CA LYS A 63 8.87 -14.60 2.82
C LYS A 63 9.33 -13.89 4.08
N ARG A 64 10.57 -13.42 4.08
CA ARG A 64 11.11 -12.62 5.19
C ARG A 64 10.51 -11.22 5.13
N ILE A 65 9.88 -10.79 6.21
CA ILE A 65 9.20 -9.49 6.29
C ILE A 65 10.21 -8.35 6.03
N GLU A 66 11.44 -8.49 6.51
CA GLU A 66 12.52 -7.49 6.37
C GLU A 66 12.92 -7.22 4.92
N ASP A 67 12.78 -8.21 4.03
CA ASP A 67 13.06 -8.07 2.59
C ASP A 67 11.94 -7.36 1.83
N HIS A 68 10.77 -7.19 2.45
CA HIS A 68 9.55 -6.68 1.80
C HIS A 68 8.94 -5.46 2.49
N PHE A 69 9.25 -5.21 3.75
CA PHE A 69 8.73 -4.09 4.54
C PHE A 69 9.89 -3.32 5.17
N VAL A 70 10.04 -2.06 4.77
CA VAL A 70 10.97 -1.11 5.40
C VAL A 70 10.24 -0.40 6.55
N GLU A 71 10.84 -0.38 7.74
CA GLU A 71 10.09 -0.07 8.97
C GLU A 71 9.58 1.37 9.01
N ILE A 72 10.41 2.40 8.76
CA ILE A 72 10.01 3.81 8.54
C ILE A 72 11.17 4.53 7.82
N THR A 73 10.93 5.21 6.70
CA THR A 73 11.92 6.11 6.07
C THR A 73 11.47 7.57 5.98
N GLU A 74 10.21 7.88 6.25
CA GLU A 74 9.69 9.24 6.14
C GLU A 74 9.74 9.97 7.48
N MET A 75 10.55 11.03 7.52
CA MET A 75 10.56 12.00 8.61
C MET A 75 9.19 12.69 8.64
N VAL A 76 8.53 12.76 9.80
CA VAL A 76 7.35 13.62 9.98
C VAL A 76 7.88 15.03 10.22
N PRO A 77 7.78 15.97 9.25
CA PRO A 77 8.13 17.35 9.53
C PRO A 77 7.18 17.89 10.61
N SER A 78 7.77 18.65 11.54
CA SER A 78 7.09 19.30 12.67
C SER A 78 6.25 20.48 12.21
#